data_AF-A0A2N5M8R5-F1
#
_entry.id   AF-A0A2N5M8R5-F1
#
_cell.length_a   1.000
_cell.length_b   1.000
_cell.length_c   1.000
_cell.angle_alpha   90.00
_cell.angle_beta   90.00
_cell.angle_gamma   90.00
#
_symmetry.space_group_name_H-M   'P 1'
#
loop_
_entity.id
_entity.type
_entity.pdbx_description
1 polymer ?
#
loop_
_entity_poly.entity_id
_entity_poly.type
_entity_poly.pdbx_seq_one_letter_code
_entity_poly.pdbx_strand_id
1 'polypeptide(L)'
;MDFHLSFLQEGKYFIFHDIRLPWKKEFSYQIDTLISQHYALILEIKNIAGTLFFDRPINQLIRIINEKEEGFPDPILQAKRHKLQLSKWLEENGFKRLPVEYLIIISNPSTIIKNASTTPYVNKISHSADLINKISDFEKVYRPILLQPKEIKKLNKLLLRADSTEGSDILPLYSLVPSDLLTGAQCRYCSHLPLIRSHGTWICTKCNIKDKEAHLQGLEDFMLLFQKKLSSSDLCRFLHLSSRHTALRIIKSLKISK
;
A
#
# COMPACT_ATOMS: atom_id res chain seq x y z
N MET A 1 -9.25 9.59 7.13
CA MET A 1 -7.94 9.97 7.70
C MET A 1 -7.46 11.30 7.13
N ASP A 2 -7.50 11.47 5.81
CA ASP A 2 -7.07 12.71 5.13
C ASP A 2 -7.76 13.96 5.64
N PHE A 3 -9.08 13.89 5.91
CA PHE A 3 -9.82 14.97 6.58
C PHE A 3 -9.23 15.38 7.93
N HIS A 4 -8.73 14.44 8.73
CA HIS A 4 -8.10 14.79 10.02
C HIS A 4 -6.70 15.35 9.82
N LEU A 5 -5.95 14.83 8.84
CA LEU A 5 -4.61 15.31 8.52
C LEU A 5 -4.62 16.71 7.88
N SER A 6 -5.70 17.12 7.22
CA SER A 6 -5.82 18.46 6.62
C SER A 6 -5.85 19.60 7.64
N PHE A 7 -6.04 19.30 8.94
CA PHE A 7 -5.91 20.29 10.02
C PHE A 7 -4.46 20.56 10.45
N LEU A 8 -3.48 19.80 9.93
CA LEU A 8 -2.07 20.08 10.17
C LEU A 8 -1.64 21.34 9.41
N GLN A 9 -0.71 22.08 10.00
CA GLN A 9 -0.16 23.29 9.38
C GLN A 9 0.54 22.95 8.06
N GLU A 10 0.12 23.62 7.00
CA GLU A 10 0.69 23.44 5.66
C GLU A 10 2.20 23.74 5.63
N GLY A 11 2.97 22.91 4.94
CA GLY A 11 4.41 23.04 4.80
C GLY A 11 5.25 22.70 6.03
N LYS A 12 4.63 22.43 7.18
CA LYS A 12 5.34 22.04 8.42
C LYS A 12 5.69 20.55 8.46
N TYR A 13 4.81 19.71 7.95
CA TYR A 13 4.96 18.25 7.96
C TYR A 13 5.06 17.72 6.54
N PHE A 14 5.85 16.66 6.37
CA PHE A 14 5.78 15.82 5.17
C PHE A 14 4.94 14.59 5.52
N ILE A 15 3.97 14.26 4.67
CA ILE A 15 3.05 13.16 4.89
C ILE A 15 3.20 12.21 3.69
N PHE A 16 3.48 10.94 3.98
CA PHE A 16 3.55 9.87 3.00
C PHE A 16 2.44 8.87 3.30
N HIS A 17 1.61 8.60 2.31
CA HIS A 17 0.57 7.58 2.39
C HIS A 17 1.08 6.31 1.74
N ASP A 18 0.78 5.16 2.35
CA ASP A 18 1.08 3.83 1.81
C ASP A 18 2.53 3.63 1.35
N ILE A 19 3.47 4.31 2.02
CA ILE A 19 4.88 4.28 1.64
C ILE A 19 5.45 2.88 1.82
N ARG A 20 6.06 2.35 0.76
CA ARG A 20 6.64 1.02 0.73
C ARG A 20 8.15 1.10 0.72
N LEU A 21 8.76 0.69 1.83
CA LEU A 21 10.20 0.76 2.02
C LEU A 21 10.86 -0.63 1.91
N PRO A 22 12.09 -0.71 1.40
CA PRO A 22 12.81 -1.98 1.33
C PRO A 22 13.19 -2.48 2.72
N TRP A 23 13.21 -3.80 2.87
CA TRP A 23 13.62 -4.50 4.07
C TRP A 23 14.41 -5.76 3.71
N LYS A 24 15.73 -5.74 3.94
CA LYS A 24 16.63 -6.79 3.43
C LYS A 24 16.52 -6.91 1.89
N LYS A 25 17.26 -7.84 1.27
CA LYS A 25 17.42 -7.87 -0.19
C LYS A 25 16.12 -8.03 -0.99
N GLU A 26 15.14 -8.76 -0.47
CA GLU A 26 13.96 -9.20 -1.25
C GLU A 26 12.62 -8.82 -0.64
N PHE A 27 12.60 -8.27 0.59
CA PHE A 27 11.34 -7.92 1.23
C PHE A 27 11.12 -6.41 1.21
N SER A 28 9.86 -6.03 1.30
CA SER A 28 9.43 -4.66 1.57
C SER A 28 8.39 -4.67 2.67
N TYR A 29 8.15 -3.51 3.26
CA TYR A 29 7.09 -3.29 4.22
C TYR A 29 6.39 -1.98 3.88
N GLN A 30 5.09 -1.94 4.13
CA GLN A 30 4.25 -0.79 3.85
C GLN A 30 3.85 -0.14 5.16
N ILE A 31 3.91 1.19 5.19
CA ILE A 31 3.43 2.01 6.30
C ILE A 31 2.20 2.78 5.81
N ASP A 32 1.03 2.57 6.43
CA ASP A 32 -0.23 3.21 6.03
C ASP A 32 -0.11 4.73 5.93
N THR A 33 0.49 5.37 6.93
CA THR A 33 0.85 6.78 6.87
C THR A 33 2.10 7.07 7.69
N LEU A 34 3.07 7.76 7.08
CA LEU A 34 4.28 8.24 7.73
C LEU A 34 4.28 9.77 7.73
N ILE A 35 4.35 10.37 8.91
CA ILE A 35 4.57 11.81 9.09
C ILE A 35 6.04 12.05 9.40
N SER A 36 6.71 12.89 8.63
CA SER A 36 8.12 13.25 8.80
C SER A 36 8.31 14.73 9.10
N GLN A 37 9.07 15.02 10.15
CA GLN A 37 9.54 16.35 10.55
C GLN A 37 10.89 16.21 11.31
N HIS A 38 11.00 16.74 12.54
CA HIS A 38 12.12 16.50 13.45
C HIS A 38 12.08 15.11 14.12
N TYR A 39 11.03 14.34 13.80
CA TYR A 39 10.80 12.95 14.15
C TYR A 39 10.08 12.28 12.98
N ALA A 40 10.03 10.95 12.99
CA ALA A 40 9.21 10.14 12.10
C ALA A 40 8.07 9.52 12.93
N LEU A 41 6.82 9.73 12.54
CA LEU A 41 5.65 9.16 13.20
C LEU A 41 4.89 8.26 12.23
N ILE A 42 4.84 6.99 12.59
CA ILE A 42 4.07 5.96 11.92
C ILE A 42 2.64 6.00 12.44
N LEU A 43 1.66 6.17 11.56
CA LEU A 43 0.27 5.95 11.88
C LEU A 43 -0.14 4.59 11.33
N GLU A 44 -0.50 3.68 12.22
CA GLU A 44 -1.08 2.38 11.87
C GLU A 44 -2.59 2.49 12.00
N ILE A 45 -3.31 2.42 10.87
CA ILE A 45 -4.72 2.79 10.80
C ILE A 45 -5.57 1.53 10.75
N LYS A 46 -6.47 1.37 11.71
CA LYS A 46 -7.47 0.29 11.71
C LYS A 46 -8.86 0.85 11.50
N ASN A 47 -9.58 0.29 10.53
CA ASN A 47 -11.00 0.56 10.31
C ASN A 47 -11.80 -0.68 10.72
N ILE A 48 -12.07 -0.81 12.02
CA ILE A 48 -12.73 -2.00 12.58
C ILE A 48 -13.88 -1.55 13.46
N ALA A 49 -15.11 -1.93 13.12
CA ALA A 49 -16.31 -1.64 13.92
C ALA A 49 -16.43 -2.55 15.15
N GLY A 50 -17.33 -2.18 16.08
CA GLY A 50 -17.63 -2.97 17.27
C GLY A 50 -16.79 -2.58 18.48
N THR A 51 -16.67 -3.49 19.44
CA THR A 51 -15.83 -3.28 20.63
C THR A 51 -14.49 -3.95 20.43
N LEU A 52 -13.41 -3.18 20.53
CA LEU A 52 -12.03 -3.65 20.45
C LEU A 52 -11.46 -3.82 21.85
N PHE A 53 -10.98 -5.03 22.14
CA PHE A 53 -10.30 -5.37 23.37
C PHE A 53 -8.84 -5.71 23.06
N PHE A 54 -7.92 -4.93 23.62
CA PHE A 54 -6.49 -5.17 23.47
C PHE A 54 -6.02 -6.13 24.56
N ASP A 55 -5.99 -7.42 24.24
CA ASP A 55 -5.48 -8.45 25.14
C ASP A 55 -3.94 -8.42 25.15
N ARG A 56 -3.39 -7.76 26.16
CA ARG A 56 -1.96 -7.48 26.27
C ARG A 56 -1.11 -8.67 26.72
N PRO A 57 -1.53 -9.50 27.70
CA PRO A 57 -0.79 -10.70 28.08
C PRO A 57 -0.36 -11.59 26.91
N ILE A 58 -1.24 -11.80 25.93
CA ILE A 58 -0.97 -12.65 24.76
C ILE A 58 -0.73 -11.87 23.46
N ASN A 59 -0.77 -10.52 23.51
CA ASN A 59 -0.65 -9.62 22.36
C ASN A 59 -1.62 -9.97 21.23
N GLN A 60 -2.91 -9.91 21.54
CA GLN A 60 -4.01 -10.13 20.61
C GLN A 60 -4.97 -8.94 20.62
N LEU A 61 -5.59 -8.65 19.48
CA LEU A 61 -6.73 -7.75 19.40
C LEU A 61 -7.99 -8.61 19.27
N ILE A 62 -8.96 -8.44 20.16
CA ILE A 62 -10.25 -9.14 20.09
C ILE A 62 -11.30 -8.12 19.69
N ARG A 63 -12.14 -8.49 18.72
CA ARG A 63 -13.31 -7.70 18.33
C ARG A 63 -14.57 -8.42 18.79
N ILE A 64 -15.45 -7.68 19.44
CA ILE A 64 -16.80 -8.12 19.79
C ILE A 64 -17.80 -7.30 18.97
N ILE A 65 -18.60 -7.97 18.14
CA ILE A 65 -19.66 -7.35 17.35
C ILE A 65 -20.83 -8.34 17.21
N ASN A 66 -22.05 -7.89 17.47
CA ASN A 66 -23.26 -8.75 17.46
C ASN A 66 -23.05 -10.04 18.27
N GLU A 67 -22.50 -9.92 19.48
CA GLU A 67 -22.19 -11.03 20.41
C GLU A 67 -21.17 -12.06 19.89
N LYS A 68 -20.57 -11.84 18.71
CA LYS A 68 -19.52 -12.68 18.15
C LYS A 68 -18.15 -12.10 18.50
N GLU A 69 -17.29 -12.96 19.03
CA GLU A 69 -15.88 -12.67 19.26
C GLU A 69 -15.01 -13.17 18.10
N GLU A 70 -14.07 -12.33 17.68
CA GLU A 70 -13.10 -12.65 16.63
C GLU A 70 -11.72 -12.10 16.99
N GLY A 71 -10.70 -12.94 16.81
CA GLY A 71 -9.30 -12.56 17.02
C GLY A 71 -8.69 -11.89 15.78
N PHE A 72 -7.94 -10.82 16.01
CA PHE A 72 -7.18 -10.07 15.02
C PHE A 72 -5.70 -10.00 15.44
N PRO A 73 -4.78 -9.87 14.46
CA PRO A 73 -3.40 -9.51 14.76
C PRO A 73 -3.30 -8.22 15.58
N ASP A 74 -2.40 -8.19 16.57
CA ASP A 74 -2.20 -7.00 17.41
C ASP A 74 -1.55 -5.85 16.61
N PRO A 75 -2.26 -4.73 16.40
CA PRO A 75 -1.72 -3.60 15.64
C PRO A 75 -0.52 -2.95 16.33
N ILE A 76 -0.36 -3.10 17.66
CA ILE A 76 0.82 -2.60 18.37
C ILE A 76 2.07 -3.39 17.97
N LEU A 77 1.96 -4.70 17.81
CA LEU A 77 3.09 -5.51 17.33
C LEU A 77 3.46 -5.16 15.90
N GLN A 78 2.46 -4.91 15.04
CA GLN A 78 2.68 -4.44 13.67
C GLN A 78 3.42 -3.10 13.66
N ALA A 79 2.93 -2.10 14.41
CA ALA A 79 3.55 -0.79 14.48
C ALA A 79 4.97 -0.81 15.10
N LYS A 80 5.21 -1.66 16.10
CA LYS A 80 6.56 -1.87 16.66
C LYS A 80 7.54 -2.44 15.63
N ARG A 81 7.06 -3.38 14.80
CA ARG A 81 7.86 -3.95 13.71
C ARG A 81 8.21 -2.88 12.69
N HIS A 82 7.23 -2.09 12.26
CA HIS A 82 7.45 -0.97 11.33
C HIS A 82 8.40 0.07 11.91
N LYS A 83 8.28 0.41 13.20
CA LYS A 83 9.25 1.28 13.91
C LYS A 83 10.67 0.73 13.82
N LEU A 84 10.87 -0.56 14.12
CA LEU A 84 12.19 -1.20 14.02
C LEU A 84 12.75 -1.13 12.59
N GLN A 85 11.92 -1.43 11.59
CA GLN A 85 12.33 -1.44 10.19
C GLN A 85 12.70 -0.04 9.70
N LEU A 86 11.87 0.96 10.01
CA LEU A 86 12.12 2.35 9.64
C LEU A 86 13.35 2.90 10.37
N SER A 87 13.53 2.61 11.67
CA SER A 87 14.72 3.04 12.41
C SER A 87 16.02 2.52 11.78
N LYS A 88 16.05 1.25 11.34
CA LYS A 88 17.20 0.68 10.66
C LYS A 88 17.44 1.31 9.29
N TRP A 89 16.38 1.47 8.50
CA TRP A 89 16.47 2.13 7.20
C TRP A 89 17.00 3.56 7.34
N LEU A 90 16.54 4.31 8.35
CA LEU A 90 17.02 5.65 8.65
C LEU A 90 18.50 5.65 9.06
N GLU A 91 18.93 4.70 9.91
CA GLU A 91 20.33 4.56 10.31
C GLU A 91 21.24 4.31 9.10
N GLU A 92 20.87 3.37 8.23
CA GLU A 92 21.59 3.04 6.99
C GLU A 92 21.69 4.24 6.02
N ASN A 93 20.71 5.15 6.07
CA ASN A 93 20.67 6.36 5.24
C ASN A 93 21.22 7.62 5.93
N GLY A 94 21.85 7.47 7.10
CA GLY A 94 22.55 8.56 7.81
C GLY A 94 21.70 9.37 8.78
N PHE A 95 20.51 8.89 9.17
CA PHE A 95 19.56 9.55 10.08
C PHE A 95 19.42 8.80 11.42
N LYS A 96 20.51 8.25 11.95
CA LYS A 96 20.54 7.43 13.18
C LYS A 96 19.91 8.10 14.43
N ARG A 97 19.94 9.43 14.51
CA ARG A 97 19.42 10.20 15.65
C ARG A 97 17.95 10.60 15.51
N LEU A 98 17.31 10.32 14.37
CA LEU A 98 15.92 10.70 14.15
C LEU A 98 14.99 9.80 15.00
N PRO A 99 14.19 10.37 15.92
CA PRO A 99 13.25 9.59 16.70
C PRO A 99 12.19 8.99 15.79
N VAL A 100 11.90 7.71 15.96
CA VAL A 100 10.81 7.03 15.27
C VAL A 100 9.75 6.68 16.30
N GLU A 101 8.53 7.15 16.09
CA GLU A 101 7.38 6.85 16.93
C GLU A 101 6.25 6.23 16.12
N TYR A 102 5.26 5.70 16.84
CA TYR A 102 4.08 5.14 16.23
C TYR A 102 2.83 5.47 17.04
N LEU A 103 1.69 5.48 16.35
CA LEU A 103 0.36 5.70 16.90
C LEU A 103 -0.63 4.77 16.17
N ILE A 104 -1.43 4.04 16.95
CA ILE A 104 -2.52 3.23 16.43
C ILE A 104 -3.75 4.11 16.34
N ILE A 105 -4.29 4.27 15.13
CA ILE A 105 -5.48 5.07 14.88
C ILE A 105 -6.66 4.18 14.55
N ILE A 106 -7.70 4.25 15.38
CA ILE A 106 -9.00 3.65 15.09
C ILE A 106 -9.83 4.67 14.32
N SER A 107 -9.97 4.44 13.02
CA SER A 107 -10.63 5.37 12.10
C SER A 107 -12.15 5.27 12.10
N ASN A 108 -12.72 4.16 12.57
CA ASN A 108 -14.16 4.04 12.75
C ASN A 108 -14.57 4.75 14.05
N PRO A 109 -15.42 5.80 13.97
CA PRO A 109 -15.79 6.60 15.14
C PRO A 109 -16.73 5.86 16.11
N SER A 110 -17.46 4.86 15.64
CA SER A 110 -18.41 4.09 16.46
C SER A 110 -17.75 2.96 17.24
N THR A 111 -16.45 2.75 17.06
CA THR A 111 -15.71 1.68 17.72
C THR A 111 -15.50 1.99 19.19
N ILE A 112 -15.73 1.02 20.06
CA ILE A 112 -15.47 1.16 21.50
C ILE A 112 -14.11 0.53 21.80
N ILE A 113 -13.18 1.32 22.32
CA ILE A 113 -11.85 0.82 22.70
C ILE A 113 -11.85 0.47 24.19
N LYS A 114 -11.67 -0.81 24.52
CA LYS A 114 -11.56 -1.32 25.90
C LYS A 114 -10.14 -1.79 26.22
N ASN A 115 -9.78 -1.70 27.50
CA ASN A 115 -8.51 -2.14 28.07
C ASN A 115 -7.24 -1.54 27.45
N ALA A 116 -7.36 -0.42 26.71
CA ALA A 116 -6.21 0.34 26.27
C ALA A 116 -5.46 1.02 27.44
N SER A 117 -6.17 1.32 28.54
CA SER A 117 -5.73 2.18 29.65
C SER A 117 -4.92 1.51 30.76
N THR A 118 -4.82 0.18 30.80
CA THR A 118 -4.12 -0.54 31.88
C THR A 118 -2.65 -0.85 31.55
N THR A 119 -2.12 -0.31 30.46
CA THR A 119 -0.80 -0.69 29.91
C THR A 119 0.03 0.52 29.52
N PRO A 120 1.36 0.41 29.38
CA PRO A 120 2.22 1.55 28.99
C PRO A 120 1.93 2.13 27.60
N TYR A 121 0.94 1.59 26.87
CA TYR A 121 0.61 1.96 25.49
C TYR A 121 -0.69 2.79 25.36
N VAL A 122 -1.35 3.18 26.47
CA VAL A 122 -2.58 3.99 26.44
C VAL A 122 -2.45 5.19 25.51
N ASN A 123 -1.31 5.88 25.59
CA ASN A 123 -1.08 7.11 24.85
C ASN A 123 -0.80 6.88 23.36
N LYS A 124 -0.67 5.62 22.93
CA LYS A 124 -0.39 5.21 21.55
C LYS A 124 -1.59 4.58 20.83
N ILE A 125 -2.78 4.60 21.43
CA ILE A 125 -4.02 4.18 20.76
C ILE A 125 -5.00 5.34 20.89
N SER A 126 -5.61 5.75 19.78
CA SER A 126 -6.63 6.80 19.78
C SER A 126 -7.59 6.66 18.61
N HIS A 127 -8.75 7.29 18.72
CA HIS A 127 -9.58 7.55 17.55
C HIS A 127 -8.95 8.61 16.65
N SER A 128 -9.34 8.61 15.38
CA SER A 128 -8.86 9.60 14.40
C SER A 128 -9.21 11.05 14.77
N ALA A 129 -10.30 11.25 15.52
CA ALA A 129 -10.71 12.57 16.01
C ALA A 129 -9.68 13.23 16.93
N ASP A 130 -8.87 12.45 17.64
CA ASP A 130 -7.85 12.95 18.58
C ASP A 130 -6.44 13.04 17.94
N LEU A 131 -6.33 12.74 16.64
CA LEU A 131 -5.04 12.66 15.93
C LEU A 131 -4.21 13.93 16.06
N ILE A 132 -4.82 15.11 15.92
CA ILE A 132 -4.11 16.39 15.96
C ILE A 132 -3.53 16.65 17.36
N ASN A 133 -4.27 16.34 18.41
CA ASN A 133 -3.79 16.49 19.78
C ASN A 133 -2.59 15.56 20.02
N LYS A 134 -2.68 14.31 19.58
CA LYS A 134 -1.57 13.34 19.67
C LYS A 134 -0.32 13.81 18.93
N ILE A 135 -0.48 14.33 17.72
CA ILE A 135 0.65 14.88 16.94
C ILE A 135 1.28 16.06 17.67
N SER A 136 0.46 16.96 18.24
CA SER A 136 0.94 18.08 19.07
C SER A 136 1.73 17.60 20.29
N ASP A 137 1.31 16.52 20.95
CA ASP A 137 2.04 15.96 22.09
C ASP A 137 3.40 15.41 21.68
N PHE A 138 3.48 14.70 20.54
CA PHE A 138 4.77 14.27 19.98
C PHE A 138 5.66 15.46 19.61
N GLU A 139 5.09 16.51 19.03
CA GLU A 139 5.83 17.71 18.69
C GLU A 139 6.45 18.36 19.94
N LYS A 140 5.70 18.48 21.04
CA LYS A 140 6.24 19.04 22.31
C LYS A 140 7.44 18.24 22.82
N VAL A 141 7.39 16.92 22.70
CA VAL A 141 8.46 16.01 23.14
C VAL A 141 9.70 16.11 22.25
N TYR A 142 9.51 16.17 20.93
CA TYR A 142 10.60 16.09 19.94
C TYR A 142 10.94 17.44 19.28
N ARG A 143 10.46 18.54 19.87
CA ARG A 143 10.75 19.91 19.42
C ARG A 143 12.25 20.30 19.40
N PRO A 144 13.16 19.77 20.25
CA PRO A 144 14.57 20.11 20.13
C PRO A 144 15.04 19.89 18.69
N ILE A 145 15.71 20.88 18.08
CA ILE A 145 16.07 20.87 16.65
C ILE A 145 17.09 19.75 16.41
N LEU A 146 16.61 18.56 16.06
CA LEU A 146 17.45 17.40 15.73
C LEU A 146 17.93 17.44 14.28
N LEU A 147 17.16 18.07 13.39
CA LEU A 147 17.46 18.19 11.96
C LEU A 147 17.30 19.63 11.47
N GLN A 148 18.25 20.06 10.64
CA GLN A 148 18.17 21.31 9.89
C GLN A 148 17.19 21.19 8.72
N PRO A 149 16.61 22.29 8.22
CA PRO A 149 15.67 22.26 7.08
C PRO A 149 16.22 21.55 5.83
N LYS A 150 17.54 21.66 5.57
CA LYS A 150 18.21 20.94 4.47
C LYS A 150 18.21 19.42 4.67
N GLU A 151 18.39 18.97 5.91
CA GLU A 151 18.39 17.54 6.26
C GLU A 151 16.98 16.96 6.19
N ILE A 152 15.97 17.72 6.62
CA ILE A 152 14.56 17.35 6.45
C ILE A 152 14.24 17.17 4.96
N LYS A 153 14.60 18.14 4.10
CA LYS A 153 14.40 18.00 2.64
C LYS A 153 15.13 16.79 2.06
N LYS A 154 16.36 16.53 2.51
CA LYS A 154 17.14 15.35 2.09
C LYS A 154 16.46 14.05 2.49
N LEU A 155 16.00 13.94 3.74
CA LEU A 155 15.28 12.78 4.25
C LEU A 155 14.04 12.49 3.41
N ASN A 156 13.19 13.49 3.22
CA ASN A 156 11.94 13.33 2.49
C ASN A 156 12.17 12.94 1.02
N LYS A 157 13.23 13.46 0.39
CA LYS A 157 13.64 13.02 -0.95
C LYS A 157 14.13 11.56 -0.99
N LEU A 158 14.79 11.10 0.07
CA LEU A 158 15.22 9.70 0.18
C LEU A 158 14.03 8.78 0.38
N LEU A 159 13.09 9.14 1.26
CA LEU A 159 11.84 8.40 1.46
C LEU A 159 11.06 8.27 0.15
N LEU A 160 10.87 9.36 -0.59
CA LEU A 160 10.20 9.34 -1.91
C LEU A 160 10.92 8.48 -2.96
N ARG A 161 12.24 8.38 -2.90
CA ARG A 161 13.02 7.57 -3.85
C ARG A 161 13.03 6.10 -3.48
N ALA A 162 12.99 5.81 -2.19
CA ALA A 162 12.96 4.45 -1.67
C ALA A 162 11.56 3.85 -1.67
N ASP A 163 10.53 4.71 -1.76
CA ASP A 163 9.17 4.28 -1.99
C ASP A 163 9.09 3.50 -3.30
N SER A 164 9.09 2.19 -3.18
CA SER A 164 8.91 1.31 -4.32
C SER A 164 7.42 1.30 -4.65
N THR A 165 6.98 2.24 -5.49
CA THR A 165 5.69 2.12 -6.20
C THR A 165 5.69 0.94 -7.18
N GLU A 166 6.84 0.28 -7.37
CA GLU A 166 6.97 -0.96 -8.14
C GLU A 166 6.34 -2.12 -7.35
N GLY A 167 5.11 -2.43 -7.77
CA GLY A 167 4.24 -3.53 -7.41
C GLY A 167 4.76 -4.62 -6.51
N SER A 168 4.06 -4.79 -5.39
CA SER A 168 3.89 -6.13 -4.85
C SER A 168 3.27 -7.01 -5.94
N ASP A 169 4.01 -8.05 -6.34
CA ASP A 169 3.43 -9.18 -7.06
C ASP A 169 2.20 -9.65 -6.25
N ILE A 170 1.01 -9.45 -6.81
CA ILE A 170 -0.24 -9.80 -6.12
C ILE A 170 -0.44 -11.31 -6.11
N LEU A 171 0.27 -12.06 -6.95
CA LEU A 171 0.10 -13.50 -7.06
C LEU A 171 0.54 -14.22 -5.78
N PRO A 172 1.74 -13.96 -5.20
CA PRO A 172 2.10 -14.45 -3.88
C PRO A 172 1.11 -14.09 -2.76
N LEU A 173 0.48 -12.91 -2.81
CA LEU A 173 -0.49 -12.48 -1.79
C LEU A 173 -1.71 -13.41 -1.74
N TYR A 174 -2.14 -13.91 -2.90
CA TYR A 174 -3.26 -14.82 -3.03
C TYR A 174 -2.85 -16.29 -3.20
N SER A 175 -1.56 -16.60 -2.99
CA SER A 175 -0.99 -17.94 -3.24
C SER A 175 -1.26 -18.46 -4.67
N LEU A 176 -1.30 -17.55 -5.64
CA LEU A 176 -1.47 -17.84 -7.05
C LEU A 176 -0.10 -17.94 -7.74
N VAL A 177 -0.04 -18.77 -8.78
CA VAL A 177 1.06 -18.80 -9.75
C VAL A 177 0.59 -18.26 -11.10
N PRO A 178 1.50 -17.80 -11.99
CA PRO A 178 1.10 -17.26 -13.29
C PRO A 178 0.26 -18.22 -14.15
N SER A 179 0.34 -19.53 -13.93
CA SER A 179 -0.49 -20.54 -14.60
C SER A 179 -1.94 -20.58 -14.13
N ASP A 180 -2.25 -20.02 -12.97
CA ASP A 180 -3.62 -19.93 -12.44
C ASP A 180 -4.41 -18.80 -13.10
N LEU A 181 -3.72 -17.90 -13.81
CA LEU A 181 -4.32 -16.77 -14.48
C LEU A 181 -4.90 -17.19 -15.82
N LEU A 182 -6.18 -16.90 -16.02
CA LEU A 182 -6.78 -16.95 -17.34
C LEU A 182 -6.22 -15.79 -18.18
N THR A 183 -5.70 -16.12 -19.36
CA THR A 183 -5.00 -15.16 -20.24
C THR A 183 -5.71 -15.06 -21.59
N GLY A 184 -5.63 -13.90 -22.22
CA GLY A 184 -6.25 -13.59 -23.51
C GLY A 184 -6.89 -12.20 -23.52
N ALA A 185 -7.38 -11.76 -24.68
CA ALA A 185 -8.31 -10.64 -24.74
C ALA A 185 -9.72 -11.13 -24.37
N GLN A 186 -10.48 -10.38 -23.56
CA GLN A 186 -11.82 -10.76 -23.07
C GLN A 186 -12.95 -10.09 -23.88
N CYS A 187 -14.07 -10.78 -24.07
CA CYS A 187 -15.26 -10.21 -24.68
C CYS A 187 -15.98 -9.31 -23.67
N ARG A 188 -16.15 -8.02 -23.98
CA ARG A 188 -16.92 -7.09 -23.13
C ARG A 188 -18.42 -7.40 -23.01
N TYR A 189 -18.96 -8.26 -23.87
CA TYR A 189 -20.42 -8.53 -23.92
C TYR A 189 -20.81 -9.84 -23.22
N CYS A 190 -19.97 -10.87 -23.31
CA CYS A 190 -20.29 -12.20 -22.76
C CYS A 190 -19.18 -12.79 -21.88
N SER A 191 -18.15 -11.98 -21.58
CA SER A 191 -17.00 -12.31 -20.74
C SER A 191 -16.18 -13.53 -21.20
N HIS A 192 -16.39 -13.99 -22.44
CA HIS A 192 -15.63 -15.09 -23.01
C HIS A 192 -14.17 -14.71 -23.21
N LEU A 193 -13.28 -15.64 -22.93
CA LEU A 193 -11.83 -15.52 -22.94
C LEU A 193 -11.25 -16.89 -23.33
N PRO A 194 -10.25 -16.98 -24.22
CA PRO A 194 -9.63 -15.91 -25.00
C PRO A 194 -10.39 -15.56 -26.30
N LEU A 195 -10.28 -14.31 -26.76
CA LEU A 195 -10.69 -13.90 -28.11
C LEU A 195 -9.60 -14.25 -29.13
N ILE A 196 -10.01 -14.53 -30.36
CA ILE A 196 -9.08 -14.81 -31.46
C ILE A 196 -8.81 -13.52 -32.24
N ARG A 197 -7.52 -13.21 -32.45
CA ARG A 197 -7.14 -12.09 -33.31
C ARG A 197 -7.11 -12.51 -34.79
N SER A 198 -7.85 -11.78 -35.63
CA SER A 198 -7.90 -12.01 -37.07
C SER A 198 -7.97 -10.68 -37.82
N HIS A 199 -7.15 -10.50 -38.87
CA HIS A 199 -7.10 -9.30 -39.72
C HIS A 199 -7.14 -7.95 -38.97
N GLY A 200 -6.48 -7.87 -37.81
CA GLY A 200 -6.42 -6.64 -37.01
C GLY A 200 -7.58 -6.40 -36.04
N THR A 201 -8.60 -7.26 -36.02
CA THR A 201 -9.70 -7.24 -35.03
C THR A 201 -9.63 -8.44 -34.11
N TRP A 202 -10.27 -8.36 -32.94
CA TRP A 202 -10.55 -9.52 -32.08
C TRP A 202 -11.96 -10.04 -32.36
N ILE A 203 -12.12 -11.36 -32.34
CA ILE A 203 -13.39 -12.04 -32.62
C ILE A 203 -13.69 -12.97 -31.45
N CYS A 204 -14.88 -12.82 -30.87
CA CYS A 204 -15.38 -13.74 -29.86
C CYS A 204 -15.96 -14.98 -30.51
N THR A 205 -15.48 -16.17 -30.16
CA THR A 205 -15.99 -17.45 -30.67
C THR A 205 -17.34 -17.86 -30.08
N LYS A 206 -17.76 -17.22 -28.97
CA LYS A 206 -19.03 -17.50 -28.29
C LYS A 206 -20.20 -16.66 -28.82
N CYS A 207 -19.99 -15.35 -29.03
CA CYS A 207 -21.04 -14.43 -29.46
C CYS A 207 -20.80 -13.79 -30.84
N ASN A 208 -19.70 -14.12 -31.52
CA ASN A 208 -19.30 -13.61 -32.84
C ASN A 208 -19.12 -12.08 -32.94
N ILE A 209 -19.17 -11.36 -31.82
CA ILE A 209 -18.91 -9.92 -31.80
C ILE A 209 -17.43 -9.64 -32.10
N LYS A 210 -17.20 -8.62 -32.92
CA LYS A 210 -15.88 -8.09 -33.27
C LYS A 210 -15.55 -6.89 -32.42
N ASP A 211 -14.34 -6.84 -31.88
CA ASP A 211 -13.84 -5.72 -31.10
C ASP A 211 -12.39 -5.43 -31.51
N LYS A 212 -12.11 -4.22 -32.01
CA LYS A 212 -10.74 -3.85 -32.40
C LYS A 212 -9.84 -3.61 -31.18
N GLU A 213 -10.43 -3.25 -30.06
CA GLU A 213 -9.78 -2.73 -28.86
C GLU A 213 -9.86 -3.67 -27.66
N ALA A 214 -10.37 -4.90 -27.82
CA ALA A 214 -10.46 -5.89 -26.73
C ALA A 214 -9.12 -6.19 -26.03
N HIS A 215 -8.00 -5.87 -26.68
CA HIS A 215 -6.67 -5.99 -26.10
C HIS A 215 -6.33 -4.91 -25.05
N LEU A 216 -7.01 -3.76 -25.06
CA LEU A 216 -6.74 -2.65 -24.13
C LEU A 216 -7.01 -3.07 -22.69
N GLN A 217 -8.16 -3.69 -22.41
CA GLN A 217 -8.46 -4.21 -21.07
C GLN A 217 -7.43 -5.26 -20.63
N GLY A 218 -7.10 -6.22 -21.49
CA GLY A 218 -6.10 -7.24 -21.15
C GLY A 218 -4.70 -6.66 -20.92
N LEU A 219 -4.36 -5.53 -21.54
CA LEU A 219 -3.12 -4.81 -21.26
C LEU A 219 -3.13 -4.15 -19.89
N GLU A 220 -4.24 -3.52 -19.50
CA GLU A 220 -4.41 -2.97 -18.15
C GLU A 220 -4.31 -4.07 -17.10
N ASP A 221 -5.01 -5.19 -17.32
CA ASP A 221 -4.95 -6.36 -16.44
C ASP A 221 -3.52 -6.88 -16.31
N PHE A 222 -2.79 -7.00 -17.42
CA PHE A 222 -1.38 -7.41 -17.41
C PHE A 222 -0.52 -6.45 -16.58
N MET A 223 -0.71 -5.14 -16.76
CA MET A 223 0.04 -4.13 -16.03
C MET A 223 -0.24 -4.20 -14.53
N LEU A 224 -1.49 -4.44 -14.11
CA LEU A 224 -1.88 -4.61 -12.71
C LEU A 224 -1.36 -5.91 -12.08
N LEU A 225 -1.39 -7.01 -12.85
CA LEU A 225 -0.99 -8.34 -12.40
C LEU A 225 0.52 -8.48 -12.23
N PHE A 226 1.29 -8.01 -13.21
CA PHE A 226 2.73 -8.27 -13.27
C PHE A 226 3.59 -7.03 -12.98
N GLN A 227 3.02 -5.82 -13.03
CA GLN A 227 3.65 -4.53 -12.69
C GLN A 227 5.09 -4.37 -13.21
N LYS A 228 5.35 -4.92 -14.41
CA LYS A 228 6.65 -4.94 -15.07
C LYS A 228 6.57 -4.29 -16.44
N LYS A 229 7.71 -3.85 -16.97
CA LYS A 229 7.78 -3.33 -18.34
C LYS A 229 7.28 -4.38 -19.34
N LEU A 230 6.26 -4.01 -20.11
CA LEU A 230 5.65 -4.86 -21.11
C LEU A 230 6.64 -5.16 -22.24
N SER A 231 6.99 -6.43 -22.40
CA SER A 231 7.77 -6.90 -23.55
C SER A 231 6.87 -7.50 -24.63
N SER A 232 7.34 -7.52 -25.88
CA SER A 232 6.59 -8.16 -26.98
C SER A 232 6.37 -9.66 -26.76
N SER A 233 7.30 -10.35 -26.07
CA SER A 233 7.14 -11.77 -25.73
C SER A 233 6.11 -11.98 -24.63
N ASP A 234 6.08 -11.09 -23.63
CA ASP A 234 5.04 -11.13 -22.60
C ASP A 234 3.66 -10.93 -23.21
N LEU A 235 3.52 -9.95 -24.10
CA LEU A 235 2.24 -9.67 -24.76
C LEU A 235 1.79 -10.83 -25.66
N CYS A 236 2.72 -11.48 -26.36
CA CYS A 236 2.41 -12.69 -27.13
C CYS A 236 1.83 -13.80 -26.25
N ARG A 237 2.49 -14.06 -25.11
CA ARG A 237 2.05 -15.09 -24.17
C ARG A 237 0.73 -14.73 -23.49
N PHE A 238 0.55 -13.47 -23.09
CA PHE A 238 -0.65 -13.05 -22.36
C PHE A 238 -1.88 -12.92 -23.25
N LEU A 239 -1.75 -12.40 -24.48
CA LEU A 239 -2.88 -12.22 -25.41
C LEU A 239 -2.98 -13.32 -26.48
N HIS A 240 -2.21 -14.41 -26.34
CA HIS A 240 -2.18 -15.55 -27.26
C HIS A 240 -1.89 -15.14 -28.72
N LEU A 241 -0.97 -14.18 -28.92
CA LEU A 241 -0.60 -13.72 -30.25
C LEU A 241 0.48 -14.63 -30.85
N SER A 242 0.22 -15.14 -32.06
CA SER A 242 1.16 -15.96 -32.83
C SER A 242 2.37 -15.20 -33.39
N SER A 243 2.30 -13.87 -33.45
CA SER A 243 3.34 -13.04 -34.06
C SER A 243 3.84 -11.93 -33.15
N ARG A 244 5.17 -11.95 -32.91
CA ARG A 244 5.87 -10.88 -32.18
C ARG A 244 5.75 -9.52 -32.86
N HIS A 245 5.64 -9.48 -34.19
CA HIS A 245 5.46 -8.24 -34.93
C HIS A 245 4.07 -7.61 -34.67
N THR A 246 3.04 -8.44 -34.53
CA THR A 246 1.71 -7.98 -34.13
C THR A 246 1.72 -7.39 -32.73
N ALA A 247 2.38 -8.08 -31.78
CA ALA A 247 2.56 -7.57 -30.42
C ALA A 247 3.31 -6.22 -30.40
N LEU A 248 4.41 -6.09 -31.14
CA LEU A 248 5.15 -4.83 -31.25
C LEU A 248 4.32 -3.69 -31.84
N ARG A 249 3.44 -3.98 -32.82
CA ARG A 249 2.56 -2.97 -33.41
C ARG A 249 1.54 -2.47 -32.39
N ILE A 250 0.97 -3.37 -31.59
CA ILE A 250 0.06 -3.03 -30.49
C ILE A 250 0.80 -2.17 -29.46
N ILE A 251 2.00 -2.58 -29.02
CA ILE A 251 2.80 -1.81 -28.06
C ILE A 251 3.08 -0.39 -28.58
N LYS A 252 3.48 -0.26 -29.86
CA LYS A 252 3.75 1.03 -30.49
C LYS A 252 2.50 1.91 -30.63
N SER A 253 1.32 1.33 -30.88
CA SER A 253 0.09 2.10 -31.01
C SER A 253 -0.39 2.71 -29.69
N LEU A 254 0.02 2.16 -28.56
CA LEU A 254 -0.41 2.61 -27.22
C LEU A 254 0.26 3.92 -26.76
N LYS A 255 1.22 4.48 -27.51
CA LYS A 255 2.00 5.66 -27.09
C LYS A 255 2.49 5.58 -25.63
N ILE A 256 2.87 4.39 -25.17
CA ILE A 256 3.47 4.23 -23.84
C ILE A 256 4.85 4.91 -23.93
N SER A 257 4.88 6.18 -23.52
CA SER A 257 6.08 6.98 -23.36
C SER A 257 7.06 6.22 -22.46
N LYS A 258 8.32 6.17 -22.92
CA LYS A 258 9.46 5.55 -22.25
C LYS A 258 9.58 5.91 -20.78
#